data_AF-A0A6A4PSJ0-F1
#
_entry.id   AF-A0A6A4PSJ0-F1
#
_cell.length_a   1.000
_cell.length_b   1.000
_cell.length_c   1.000
_cell.angle_alpha   90.00
_cell.angle_beta   90.00
_cell.angle_gamma   90.00
#
_symmetry.space_group_name_H-M   'P 1'
#
loop_
_entity.id
_entity.type
_entity.pdbx_description
1 polymer ?
#
loop_
_entity_poly.entity_id
_entity_poly.type
_entity_poly.pdbx_seq_one_letter_code
_entity_poly.pdbx_strand_id
1 'polypeptide(L)'
;MDTCMNGFGGTNDLLMGQILTNTNNVTTLVNNLLVNPSLGHLSTKHDQFPPWIEQGDHNLLKISNITVDVVVATDRSGNYTKVMGAINVAPEYSMKCIVVLVRKRI
;
A
#
# COMPACT_ATOMS: atom_id res chain seq x y z
N MET A 1 -3.51 12.64 -15.76
CA MET A 1 -3.33 11.37 -15.03
C MET A 1 -4.74 10.99 -14.59
N ASP A 2 -5.47 10.27 -15.45
CA ASP A 2 -6.88 9.91 -15.23
C ASP A 2 -7.17 8.54 -15.86
N THR A 3 -6.34 7.53 -15.57
CA THR A 3 -6.49 6.21 -16.19
C THR A 3 -7.69 5.42 -15.63
N CYS A 4 -8.32 5.89 -14.54
CA CYS A 4 -9.33 5.12 -13.81
C CYS A 4 -10.80 5.45 -14.18
N MET A 5 -11.08 6.42 -15.06
CA MET A 5 -12.47 6.84 -15.33
C MET A 5 -12.97 6.61 -16.77
N ASN A 6 -12.12 6.15 -17.69
CA ASN A 6 -12.50 5.97 -19.10
C ASN A 6 -13.28 4.68 -19.41
N GLY A 7 -13.77 3.95 -18.40
CA GLY A 7 -14.44 2.65 -18.57
C GLY A 7 -15.87 2.69 -19.11
N PHE A 8 -16.44 3.87 -19.36
CA PHE A 8 -17.84 4.01 -19.81
C PHE A 8 -17.96 4.71 -21.17
N GLY A 9 -17.08 4.38 -22.11
CA GLY A 9 -17.17 4.84 -23.50
C GLY A 9 -18.13 3.96 -24.31
N GLY A 10 -19.44 4.16 -24.18
CA GLY A 10 -20.41 3.48 -25.04
C GLY A 10 -21.89 3.60 -24.69
N THR A 11 -22.25 4.22 -23.57
CA THR A 11 -23.64 4.24 -23.10
C THR A 11 -24.33 5.56 -23.47
N ASN A 12 -25.55 5.48 -24.02
CA ASN A 12 -26.34 6.62 -24.50
C ASN A 12 -26.39 7.77 -23.48
N ASP A 13 -26.25 9.00 -23.95
CA ASP A 13 -26.07 10.22 -23.14
C ASP A 13 -27.18 10.44 -22.10
N LEU A 14 -28.41 9.99 -22.40
CA LEU A 14 -29.56 10.03 -21.48
C LEU A 14 -29.42 9.02 -20.32
N LEU A 15 -28.88 7.84 -20.60
CA LEU A 15 -28.66 6.77 -19.61
C LEU A 15 -27.49 7.12 -18.68
N MET A 16 -26.48 7.84 -19.19
CA MET A 16 -25.40 8.38 -18.35
C MET A 16 -25.91 9.39 -17.33
N GLY A 17 -26.83 10.27 -17.71
CA GLY A 17 -27.43 11.25 -16.78
C GLY A 17 -28.14 10.59 -15.60
N GLN A 18 -28.87 9.50 -15.84
CA GLN A 18 -29.57 8.72 -14.81
C GLN A 18 -28.62 7.88 -13.95
N ILE A 19 -27.58 7.31 -14.55
CA ILE A 19 -26.54 6.60 -13.79
C ILE A 19 -25.78 7.59 -12.89
N LEU A 20 -25.38 8.76 -13.40
CA LEU A 20 -24.69 9.80 -12.63
C LEU A 20 -25.51 10.31 -11.43
N THR A 21 -26.83 10.43 -11.59
CA THR A 21 -27.77 10.86 -10.54
C THR A 21 -28.19 9.76 -9.56
N ASN A 22 -27.91 8.49 -9.86
CA ASN A 22 -27.99 7.44 -8.84
C ASN A 22 -26.66 7.27 -8.11
N THR A 23 -25.53 7.45 -8.79
CA THR A 23 -24.19 7.31 -8.21
C THR A 23 -23.90 8.39 -7.18
N ASN A 24 -24.31 9.66 -7.40
CA ASN A 24 -24.11 10.73 -6.40
C ASN A 24 -24.84 10.45 -5.06
N ASN A 25 -26.00 9.79 -5.09
CA ASN A 25 -26.79 9.44 -3.92
C ASN A 25 -26.18 8.26 -3.14
N VAL A 26 -25.48 7.34 -3.81
CA VAL A 26 -24.70 6.28 -3.14
C VAL A 26 -23.41 6.86 -2.56
N THR A 27 -22.75 7.78 -3.26
CA THR A 27 -21.51 8.43 -2.79
C THR A 27 -21.71 9.19 -1.47
N THR A 28 -22.86 9.84 -1.24
CA THR A 28 -23.13 10.56 0.02
C THR A 28 -23.35 9.62 1.21
N LEU A 29 -23.94 8.45 0.99
CA LEU A 29 -24.12 7.44 2.03
C LEU A 29 -22.80 6.75 2.40
N VAL A 30 -21.96 6.42 1.41
CA VAL A 30 -20.64 5.83 1.63
C VAL A 30 -19.68 6.84 2.26
N ASN A 31 -19.75 8.13 1.88
CA ASN A 31 -18.96 9.17 2.54
C ASN A 31 -19.32 9.30 4.02
N ASN A 32 -20.59 9.28 4.41
CA ASN A 32 -20.96 9.33 5.85
C ASN A 32 -20.49 8.10 6.64
N LEU A 33 -20.33 6.93 6.00
CA LEU A 33 -19.70 5.75 6.59
C LEU A 33 -18.17 5.85 6.65
N LEU A 34 -17.54 6.55 5.69
CA LEU A 34 -16.09 6.78 5.63
C LEU A 34 -15.62 7.95 6.50
N VAL A 35 -16.50 8.91 6.85
CA VAL A 35 -16.17 10.08 7.70
C VAL A 35 -16.30 9.75 9.20
N ASN A 36 -16.48 8.47 9.56
CA ASN A 36 -16.09 7.97 10.87
C ASN A 36 -14.82 7.12 10.75
N PRO A 37 -13.63 7.74 10.61
CA PRO A 37 -12.42 7.11 11.08
C PRO A 37 -12.54 7.10 12.61
N SER A 38 -13.24 6.10 13.15
CA SER A 38 -13.21 5.83 14.58
C SER A 38 -11.74 5.68 14.96
N LEU A 39 -11.19 6.76 15.53
CA LEU A 39 -9.85 6.93 16.09
C LEU A 39 -8.78 6.11 15.35
N GLY A 40 -7.98 6.69 14.46
CA GLY A 40 -7.14 7.79 14.89
C GLY A 40 -6.60 7.54 16.30
N HIS A 41 -6.07 6.33 16.57
CA HIS A 41 -5.33 6.04 17.79
C HIS A 41 -4.16 7.02 17.82
N LEU A 42 -4.38 8.16 18.47
CA LEU A 42 -3.35 9.07 18.94
C LEU A 42 -2.47 8.25 19.88
N SER A 43 -1.53 7.53 19.27
CA SER A 43 -0.46 6.84 19.98
C SER A 43 0.43 7.92 20.56
N THR A 44 0.05 8.41 21.73
CA THR A 44 0.83 9.34 22.56
C THR A 44 1.98 8.62 23.27
N LYS A 45 2.49 7.53 22.70
CA LYS A 45 3.64 6.81 23.22
C LYS A 45 4.65 6.70 22.12
N HIS A 46 5.83 7.23 22.39
CA HIS A 46 7.11 7.01 21.70
C HIS A 46 7.14 5.77 20.80
N ASP A 47 6.54 5.85 19.62
CA ASP A 47 6.57 4.75 18.67
C ASP A 47 7.91 4.85 17.97
N GLN A 48 8.73 3.81 18.13
CA GLN A 48 10.05 3.67 17.51
C GLN A 48 9.98 3.58 15.97
N PHE A 49 8.81 3.81 15.38
CA PHE A 49 8.50 3.64 13.97
C PHE A 49 7.94 4.93 13.38
N PRO A 50 8.31 5.26 12.12
CA PRO A 50 7.72 6.37 11.39
C PRO A 50 6.20 6.27 11.26
N PRO A 51 5.48 7.40 11.13
CA PRO A 51 4.02 7.45 11.10
C PRO A 51 3.39 6.81 9.85
N TRP A 52 4.17 6.53 8.80
CA TRP A 52 3.70 5.82 7.61
C TRP A 52 3.71 4.30 7.77
N ILE A 53 4.19 3.79 8.89
CA ILE A 53 4.19 2.35 9.19
C ILE A 53 2.97 2.02 10.04
N GLU A 54 2.09 1.20 9.49
CA GLU A 54 0.90 0.72 10.18
C GLU A 54 1.25 -0.17 11.38
N GLN A 55 0.44 -0.13 12.43
CA GLN A 55 0.70 -0.88 13.65
C GLN A 55 0.78 -2.41 13.42
N GLY A 56 0.06 -2.94 12.42
CA GLY A 56 0.16 -4.35 12.02
C GLY A 56 1.55 -4.72 11.50
N ASP A 57 2.24 -3.78 10.84
CA ASP A 57 3.56 -3.98 10.24
C ASP A 57 4.70 -3.78 11.24
N HIS A 58 4.42 -3.20 12.42
CA HIS A 58 5.44 -3.02 13.46
C HIS A 58 6.04 -4.35 13.88
N ASN A 59 5.26 -5.43 13.86
CA ASN A 59 5.76 -6.77 14.19
C ASN A 59 6.80 -7.25 13.17
N LEU A 60 6.62 -6.95 11.87
CA LEU A 60 7.62 -7.25 10.84
C LEU A 60 8.94 -6.50 11.03
N LEU A 61 8.98 -5.48 11.87
CA LEU A 61 10.20 -4.70 12.13
C LEU A 61 10.81 -4.98 13.50
N LYS A 62 10.08 -5.69 14.37
CA LYS A 62 10.50 -6.07 15.72
C LYS A 62 10.95 -7.54 15.83
N ILE A 63 10.53 -8.40 14.90
CA ILE A 63 10.77 -9.84 14.97
C ILE A 63 12.21 -10.19 14.53
N SER A 64 12.89 -11.01 15.32
CA SER A 64 14.28 -11.46 15.07
C SER A 64 14.39 -12.67 14.12
N ASN A 65 13.29 -13.39 13.85
CA ASN A 65 13.27 -14.62 13.05
C ASN A 65 12.37 -14.54 11.80
N ILE A 66 12.39 -13.41 11.11
CA ILE A 66 11.63 -13.22 9.85
C ILE A 66 12.26 -14.06 8.74
N THR A 67 11.42 -14.75 7.97
CA THR A 67 11.86 -15.40 6.73
C THR A 67 12.08 -14.33 5.68
N VAL A 68 13.33 -14.11 5.30
CA VAL A 68 13.73 -13.11 4.31
C VAL A 68 13.61 -13.71 2.92
N ASP A 69 12.89 -13.05 2.01
CA ASP A 69 12.84 -13.46 0.60
C ASP A 69 14.11 -13.02 -0.15
N VAL A 70 14.61 -11.80 0.13
CA VAL A 70 15.74 -11.20 -0.59
C VAL A 70 16.67 -10.41 0.34
N VAL A 71 17.99 -10.55 0.17
CA VAL A 71 19.01 -9.76 0.89
C VAL A 71 19.71 -8.76 -0.04
N VAL A 72 19.84 -7.51 0.40
CA VAL A 72 20.63 -6.46 -0.27
C VAL A 72 21.88 -6.16 0.56
N ALA A 73 23.06 -6.31 -0.06
CA ALA A 73 24.35 -6.04 0.57
C ALA A 73 25.37 -5.48 -0.43
N THR A 74 25.99 -4.34 -0.10
CA THR A 74 26.94 -3.64 -1.00
C THR A 74 28.27 -4.37 -1.15
N ASP A 75 28.65 -5.20 -0.18
CA ASP A 75 29.85 -6.05 -0.17
C ASP A 75 29.69 -7.33 -1.02
N ARG A 76 28.56 -7.48 -1.72
CA ARG A 76 28.19 -8.64 -2.55
C ARG A 76 27.95 -9.93 -1.76
N SER A 77 27.73 -9.83 -0.45
CA SER A 77 27.37 -10.99 0.40
C SER A 77 25.87 -11.32 0.43
N GLY A 78 25.05 -10.59 -0.34
CA GLY A 78 23.61 -10.79 -0.50
C GLY A 78 23.20 -11.03 -1.95
N ASN A 79 21.89 -11.15 -2.21
CA ASN A 79 21.36 -11.37 -3.57
C ASN A 79 21.60 -10.18 -4.50
N TYR A 80 21.47 -8.96 -3.98
CA TYR A 80 21.64 -7.73 -4.75
C TYR A 80 22.55 -6.72 -4.03
N THR A 81 23.20 -5.86 -4.80
CA THR A 81 24.00 -4.74 -4.25
C THR A 81 23.23 -3.43 -4.15
N LYS A 82 22.06 -3.34 -4.82
CA LYS A 82 21.19 -2.17 -4.86
C LYS A 82 19.77 -2.58 -4.54
N VAL A 83 19.05 -1.73 -3.79
CA VAL A 83 17.65 -1.94 -3.42
C VAL A 83 16.76 -2.12 -4.65
N MET A 84 17.00 -1.34 -5.71
CA MET A 84 16.23 -1.46 -6.96
C MET A 84 16.30 -2.86 -7.59
N GLY A 85 17.44 -3.55 -7.45
CA GLY A 85 17.56 -4.92 -7.95
C GLY A 85 16.63 -5.90 -7.22
N ALA A 86 16.43 -5.70 -5.92
CA ALA A 86 15.50 -6.49 -5.11
C ALA A 86 14.03 -6.12 -5.37
N ILE A 87 13.74 -4.85 -5.71
CA ILE A 87 12.38 -4.42 -6.05
C ILE A 87 11.94 -5.05 -7.37
N ASN A 88 12.82 -5.08 -8.37
CA ASN A 88 12.50 -5.56 -9.72
C ASN A 88 12.21 -7.07 -9.80
N VAL A 89 12.44 -7.84 -8.73
CA VAL A 89 12.08 -9.27 -8.68
C VAL A 89 10.74 -9.53 -8.02
N ALA A 90 10.10 -8.51 -7.45
CA ALA A 90 8.74 -8.64 -6.95
C ALA A 90 7.80 -8.95 -8.13
N PRO A 91 6.99 -10.03 -8.06
CA PRO A 91 6.04 -10.34 -9.11
C PRO A 91 4.97 -9.25 -9.21
N GLU A 92 4.68 -8.81 -10.43
CA GLU A 92 3.60 -7.87 -10.67
C GLU A 92 2.26 -8.47 -10.25
N TYR A 93 1.38 -7.64 -9.67
CA TYR A 93 0.05 -8.04 -9.18
C TYR A 93 0.05 -9.14 -8.10
N SER A 94 1.17 -9.36 -7.40
CA SER A 94 1.24 -10.27 -6.27
C SER A 94 0.50 -9.71 -5.05
N MET A 95 -0.33 -10.56 -4.42
CA MET A 95 -0.90 -10.29 -3.09
C MET A 95 0.01 -10.78 -1.95
N LYS A 96 1.12 -11.46 -2.26
CA LYS A 96 2.10 -11.93 -1.27
C LYS A 96 3.01 -10.77 -0.86
N CYS A 97 3.14 -10.54 0.45
CA CYS A 97 4.17 -9.67 1.00
C CYS A 97 5.56 -10.22 0.69
N ILE A 98 6.48 -9.35 0.25
CA ILE A 98 7.89 -9.67 0.01
C ILE A 98 8.74 -8.96 1.06
N VAL A 99 9.62 -9.71 1.72
CA VAL A 99 10.51 -9.18 2.76
C VAL A 99 11.91 -9.00 2.20
N VAL A 100 12.38 -7.75 2.17
CA VAL A 100 13.74 -7.39 1.72
C VAL A 100 14.58 -6.94 2.91
N LEU A 101 15.65 -7.70 3.23
CA LEU A 101 16.62 -7.32 4.25
C LEU A 101 17.74 -6.48 3.65
N VAL A 102 17.89 -5.24 4.11
CA VAL A 102 18.99 -4.36 3.70
C VAL A 102 20.07 -4.35 4.77
N ARG A 103 21.27 -4.85 4.44
CA ARG A 103 22.41 -4.81 5.37
C ARG A 103 22.92 -3.38 5.49
N LYS A 104 23.26 -2.99 6.72
CA LYS A 104 23.95 -1.73 6.98
C LYS A 104 25.33 -1.77 6.33
N ARG A 105 25.67 -0.72 5.59
CA ARG A 105 27.05 -0.48 5.14
C ARG A 105 27.86 0.03 6.32
N ILE A 106 28.95 -0.66 6.66
CA ILE A 106 29.96 -0.20 7.61
C ILE A 106 30.99 0.65 6.86
#